data_AF-K2N618-F1
#
_entry.id   AF-K2N618-F1
#
_cell.length_a   1.000
_cell.length_b   1.000
_cell.length_c   1.000
_cell.angle_alpha   90.00
_cell.angle_beta   90.00
_cell.angle_gamma   90.00
#
_symmetry.space_group_name_H-M   'P 1'
#
loop_
_entity.id
_entity.type
_entity.pdbx_description
1 polymer ?
#
loop_
_entity_poly.entity_id
_entity_poly.type
_entity_poly.pdbx_seq_one_letter_code
_entity_poly.pdbx_strand_id
1 'polypeptide(L)'
;MYNSPFIKAAVDLFPVFSRGEKNREPMRRGRRKAYLGLGFFLNTFLLAGLLSCVLVARAEVDSCIVGNYNLSKVPEANLLAREKESDGTSQGPYLWDILLCVNKEGFVKQYSKNRDRLGKVMNLQRIAVKDGYVQAVYAQLYRDWGYQMNLDIMCGTEMEMAWPSENYEVKSFYSEDSNIQFLNATVLTKAVCPVQPSGGSRACGGGCAFVVIFFVSLAVYVIVTVLWYYLRQGKRGKELLPHPEFWADFPYLLKDGVVYVYTKIRLCIGWGGSTTQYEQM
;
A
#
# COMPACT_ATOMS: atom_id res chain seq x y z
N MET A 1 -8.07 -14.33 33.10
CA MET A 1 -6.85 -14.15 33.92
C MET A 1 -5.65 -14.33 32.99
N TYR A 2 -5.05 -13.24 32.53
CA TYR A 2 -3.64 -13.07 32.12
C TYR A 2 -3.53 -11.65 31.55
N ASN A 3 -3.23 -10.72 32.46
CA ASN A 3 -2.75 -9.38 32.13
C ASN A 3 -1.23 -9.46 32.04
N SER A 4 -0.63 -8.91 30.97
CA SER A 4 0.77 -8.50 31.00
C SER A 4 0.87 -7.03 30.55
N PRO A 5 1.40 -6.14 31.41
CA PRO A 5 1.64 -4.75 31.08
C PRO A 5 3.12 -4.57 30.74
N PHE A 6 3.43 -4.25 29.48
CA PHE A 6 4.72 -3.70 29.08
C PHE A 6 4.43 -2.43 28.30
N ILE A 7 4.62 -1.28 28.95
CA ILE A 7 5.11 0.01 28.44
C ILE A 7 4.99 0.97 29.64
N LYS A 8 6.05 1.02 30.45
CA LYS A 8 6.23 2.05 31.49
C LYS A 8 7.72 2.19 31.76
N ALA A 9 8.40 3.01 30.97
CA ALA A 9 9.67 3.66 31.31
C ALA A 9 10.14 4.48 30.11
N ALA A 10 10.10 5.82 30.23
CA ALA A 10 11.06 6.76 29.64
C ALA A 10 10.49 8.20 29.66
N VAL A 11 10.16 8.72 30.84
CA VAL A 11 10.07 10.17 31.06
C VAL A 11 10.61 10.42 32.45
N ASP A 12 11.93 10.52 32.57
CA ASP A 12 12.61 11.08 33.74
C ASP A 12 14.06 11.34 33.34
N LEU A 13 14.32 12.52 32.78
CA LEU A 13 15.67 13.09 32.67
C LEU A 13 15.56 14.55 32.23
N PHE A 14 15.18 15.45 33.14
CA PHE A 14 15.68 16.82 33.12
C PHE A 14 15.83 17.34 34.55
N PRO A 15 17.04 17.76 34.97
CA PRO A 15 17.28 18.24 36.31
C PRO A 15 16.78 19.67 36.49
N VAL A 16 16.21 19.88 37.66
CA VAL A 16 15.97 21.16 38.32
C VAL A 16 17.30 21.91 38.47
N PHE A 17 17.40 23.11 37.93
CA PHE A 17 18.44 24.07 38.33
C PHE A 17 17.80 25.40 38.72
N SER A 18 17.94 25.71 40.01
CA SER A 18 17.35 26.86 40.68
C SER A 18 18.28 28.07 40.63
N ARG A 19 17.69 29.21 40.23
CA ARG A 19 17.83 30.56 40.80
C ARG A 19 19.25 31.09 41.09
N GLY A 20 19.69 32.03 40.25
CA GLY A 20 20.75 33.01 40.54
C GLY A 20 20.35 34.39 40.03
N GLU A 21 19.97 35.27 40.95
CA GLU A 21 19.52 36.64 40.75
C GLU A 21 20.73 37.60 40.71
N LYS A 22 20.87 38.42 39.67
CA LYS A 22 21.73 39.63 39.73
C LYS A 22 21.30 40.71 38.72
N ASN A 23 20.94 41.85 39.29
CA ASN A 23 20.59 43.13 38.67
C ASN A 23 21.67 43.68 37.72
N ARG A 24 21.27 44.29 36.59
CA ARG A 24 21.44 45.73 36.26
C ARG A 24 21.22 46.06 34.77
N GLU A 25 20.43 47.12 34.58
CA GLU A 25 20.47 48.19 33.58
C GLU A 25 19.98 48.05 32.13
N PRO A 26 19.47 49.17 31.54
CA PRO A 26 18.68 49.18 30.31
C PRO A 26 19.45 49.80 29.13
N MET A 27 19.45 49.15 27.97
CA MET A 27 19.50 49.78 26.63
C MET A 27 19.90 48.73 25.59
N ARG A 28 19.01 48.41 24.65
CA ARG A 28 19.17 48.78 23.23
C ARG A 28 18.10 48.11 22.38
N ARG A 29 17.48 48.97 21.61
CA ARG A 29 16.48 48.76 20.57
C ARG A 29 17.08 47.92 19.43
N GLY A 30 16.36 46.88 19.01
CA GLY A 30 16.47 46.33 17.66
C GLY A 30 17.06 44.92 17.52
N ARG A 31 16.17 43.91 17.46
CA ARG A 31 16.19 42.75 16.54
C ARG A 31 15.25 41.67 17.07
N ARG A 32 14.01 41.64 16.55
CA ARG A 32 13.11 40.48 16.67
C ARG A 32 12.36 40.32 15.37
N LYS A 33 12.95 39.65 14.37
CA LYS A 33 12.23 39.03 13.23
C LYS A 33 13.13 37.96 12.61
N ALA A 34 13.17 36.75 13.18
CA ALA A 34 13.80 35.59 12.52
C ALA A 34 13.35 34.21 13.02
N TYR A 35 12.34 34.10 13.90
CA TYR A 35 11.90 32.80 14.46
C TYR A 35 10.45 32.44 14.13
N LEU A 36 9.82 33.13 13.17
CA LEU A 36 8.41 32.90 12.82
C LEU A 36 8.18 32.00 11.58
N GLY A 37 9.23 31.60 10.87
CA GLY A 37 9.10 30.84 9.61
C GLY A 37 9.22 29.31 9.74
N LEU A 38 9.85 28.80 10.80
CA LEU A 38 10.19 27.37 10.90
C LEU A 38 9.10 26.52 11.56
N GLY A 39 8.22 27.12 12.37
CA GLY A 39 7.13 26.42 13.04
C GLY A 39 5.91 26.15 12.15
N PHE A 40 5.78 26.85 11.01
CA PHE A 40 4.61 26.72 10.14
C PHE A 40 4.70 25.52 9.19
N PHE A 41 5.90 25.10 8.80
CA PHE A 41 6.08 23.98 7.86
C PHE A 41 5.99 22.59 8.51
N LEU A 42 6.36 22.44 9.78
CA LEU A 42 6.29 21.13 10.47
C LEU A 42 4.85 20.74 10.85
N ASN A 43 3.97 21.72 11.12
CA ASN A 43 2.60 21.46 11.58
C ASN A 43 1.65 21.09 10.43
N THR A 44 1.93 21.52 9.20
CA THR A 44 1.17 21.12 8.00
C THR A 44 1.48 19.70 7.52
N PHE A 45 2.66 19.14 7.82
CA PHE A 45 2.97 17.76 7.48
C PHE A 45 2.37 16.73 8.45
N LEU A 46 2.14 17.12 9.71
CA LEU A 46 1.56 16.24 10.73
C LEU A 46 0.03 16.15 10.66
N LEU A 47 -0.66 17.20 10.21
CA LEU A 47 -2.12 17.21 10.06
C LEU A 47 -2.62 16.47 8.81
N ALA A 48 -1.78 16.31 7.79
CA ALA A 48 -2.12 15.51 6.61
C ALA A 48 -2.08 13.98 6.89
N GLY A 49 -1.44 13.55 7.98
CA GLY A 49 -1.32 12.12 8.34
C GLY A 49 -2.49 11.55 9.14
N LEU A 50 -3.39 12.39 9.67
CA LEU A 50 -4.46 11.98 10.58
C LEU A 50 -5.87 11.95 9.96
N LEU A 51 -6.00 12.35 8.68
CA LEU A 51 -7.28 12.44 7.97
C LEU A 51 -7.50 11.34 6.92
N SER A 52 -6.69 10.27 6.94
CA SER A 52 -7.05 9.01 6.29
C SER A 52 -8.05 8.24 7.17
N CYS A 53 -9.24 8.82 7.32
CA CYS A 53 -10.38 8.22 7.96
C CYS A 53 -10.76 6.96 7.19
N VAL A 54 -10.73 5.81 7.88
CA VAL A 54 -11.16 4.52 7.36
C VAL A 54 -12.69 4.56 7.22
N LEU A 55 -13.16 5.03 6.07
CA LEU A 55 -14.50 4.72 5.59
C LEU A 55 -14.48 3.23 5.22
N VAL A 56 -15.00 2.38 6.11
CA VAL A 56 -15.32 0.99 5.76
C VAL A 56 -16.57 1.05 4.87
N ALA A 57 -16.35 1.35 3.60
CA ALA A 57 -17.33 1.10 2.56
C ALA A 57 -17.52 -0.42 2.46
N ARG A 58 -18.78 -0.86 2.39
CA ARG A 58 -19.13 -2.22 1.99
C ARG A 58 -18.64 -2.37 0.55
N ALA A 59 -17.45 -2.94 0.36
CA ALA A 59 -16.87 -3.15 -0.95
C ALA A 59 -17.62 -4.29 -1.65
N GLU A 60 -18.47 -3.92 -2.60
CA GLU A 60 -18.97 -4.81 -3.64
C GLU A 60 -17.78 -5.23 -4.53
N VAL A 61 -17.86 -6.37 -5.20
CA VAL A 61 -16.74 -6.88 -6.04
C VAL A 61 -16.64 -6.05 -7.31
N ASP A 62 -16.02 -4.87 -7.24
CA ASP A 62 -15.88 -3.97 -8.38
C ASP A 62 -14.89 -4.50 -9.43
N SER A 63 -13.94 -5.35 -9.00
CA SER A 63 -12.97 -6.01 -9.88
C SER A 63 -12.40 -7.29 -9.30
N CYS A 64 -11.92 -8.19 -10.16
CA CYS A 64 -11.16 -9.39 -9.77
C CYS A 64 -9.69 -9.10 -9.41
N ILE A 65 -9.31 -7.81 -9.39
CA ILE A 65 -7.97 -7.37 -9.02
C ILE A 65 -8.06 -6.80 -7.61
N VAL A 66 -7.44 -7.48 -6.64
CA VAL A 66 -7.52 -7.09 -5.23
C VAL A 66 -6.10 -6.81 -4.73
N GLY A 67 -5.81 -5.54 -4.47
CA GLY A 67 -4.45 -5.09 -4.20
C GLY A 67 -3.54 -5.31 -5.41
N ASN A 68 -2.49 -6.12 -5.25
CA ASN A 68 -1.56 -6.48 -6.32
C ASN A 68 -1.84 -7.87 -6.93
N TYR A 69 -2.91 -8.53 -6.51
CA TYR A 69 -3.25 -9.89 -6.94
C TYR A 69 -4.28 -9.83 -8.05
N ASN A 70 -4.02 -10.54 -9.16
CA ASN A 70 -4.97 -10.69 -10.25
C ASN A 70 -5.59 -12.09 -10.21
N LEU A 71 -6.78 -12.19 -9.60
CA LEU A 71 -7.48 -13.45 -9.41
C LEU A 71 -8.15 -13.96 -10.69
N SER A 72 -8.30 -13.12 -11.72
CA SER A 72 -8.91 -13.53 -13.00
C SER A 72 -8.05 -14.48 -13.83
N LYS A 73 -6.80 -14.71 -13.40
CA LYS A 73 -5.87 -15.65 -14.04
C LYS A 73 -5.94 -17.05 -13.44
N VAL A 74 -6.65 -17.23 -12.32
CA VAL A 74 -6.76 -18.53 -11.67
C VAL A 74 -7.82 -19.34 -12.41
N PRO A 75 -7.49 -20.52 -12.96
CA PRO A 75 -8.47 -21.36 -13.64
C PRO A 75 -9.50 -21.92 -12.66
N GLU A 76 -10.65 -22.33 -13.19
CA GLU A 76 -11.63 -23.12 -12.45
C GLU A 76 -10.99 -24.41 -11.93
N ALA A 77 -11.28 -24.77 -10.68
CA ALA A 77 -10.71 -25.96 -10.05
C ALA A 77 -11.80 -26.89 -9.54
N ASN A 78 -11.56 -28.19 -9.70
CA ASN A 78 -12.43 -29.26 -9.25
C ASN A 78 -11.71 -30.08 -8.19
N LEU A 79 -12.09 -29.88 -6.93
CA LEU A 79 -11.34 -30.39 -5.78
C LEU A 79 -12.20 -31.33 -4.93
N LEU A 80 -11.70 -32.51 -4.61
CA LEU A 80 -12.38 -33.47 -3.73
C LEU A 80 -12.01 -33.18 -2.28
N ALA A 81 -13.00 -33.00 -1.41
CA ALA A 81 -12.78 -32.84 0.03
C ALA A 81 -13.96 -33.40 0.83
N ARG A 82 -13.71 -33.76 2.10
CA ARG A 82 -14.77 -34.08 3.06
C ARG A 82 -15.22 -32.81 3.76
N GLU A 83 -16.46 -32.78 4.20
CA GLU A 83 -16.99 -31.72 5.06
C GLU A 83 -16.95 -32.23 6.50
N LYS A 84 -16.38 -31.45 7.43
CA LYS A 84 -16.35 -31.78 8.84
C LYS A 84 -17.14 -30.76 9.63
N GLU A 85 -18.16 -31.26 10.31
CA GLU A 85 -19.08 -30.46 11.10
C GLU A 85 -18.49 -30.19 12.49
N SER A 86 -19.01 -29.16 13.18
CA SER A 86 -18.56 -28.75 14.52
C SER A 86 -18.67 -29.86 15.57
N ASP A 87 -19.58 -30.82 15.38
CA ASP A 87 -19.74 -31.99 16.25
C ASP A 87 -18.63 -33.05 16.03
N GLY A 88 -17.75 -32.82 15.06
CA GLY A 88 -16.66 -33.72 14.69
C GLY A 88 -17.06 -34.78 13.66
N THR A 89 -18.34 -34.86 13.27
CA THR A 89 -18.78 -35.77 12.22
C THR A 89 -18.23 -35.32 10.87
N SER A 90 -17.89 -36.29 10.04
CA SER A 90 -17.35 -36.05 8.70
C SER A 90 -18.31 -36.59 7.66
N GLN A 91 -18.73 -35.74 6.75
CA GLN A 91 -19.62 -36.04 5.64
C GLN A 91 -18.86 -35.99 4.30
N GLY A 92 -19.33 -36.75 3.31
CA GLY A 92 -18.73 -36.81 1.97
C GLY A 92 -17.96 -38.11 1.71
N PRO A 93 -17.10 -38.15 0.67
CA PRO A 93 -16.46 -37.01 0.00
C PRO A 93 -17.38 -36.26 -0.97
N TYR A 94 -17.17 -34.95 -1.05
CA TYR A 94 -17.84 -34.06 -2.00
C TYR A 94 -16.84 -33.52 -3.03
N LEU A 95 -17.34 -33.25 -4.22
CA LEU A 95 -16.58 -32.54 -5.25
C LEU A 95 -16.94 -31.06 -5.23
N TRP A 96 -15.95 -30.22 -5.06
CA TRP A 96 -16.07 -28.77 -5.02
C TRP A 96 -15.58 -28.18 -6.32
N ASP A 97 -16.48 -27.52 -7.04
CA ASP A 97 -16.20 -26.78 -8.26
C ASP A 97 -16.14 -25.29 -7.91
N ILE A 98 -14.95 -24.71 -8.02
CA ILE A 98 -14.62 -23.40 -7.50
C ILE A 98 -14.13 -22.52 -8.65
N LEU A 99 -14.82 -21.41 -8.87
CA LEU A 99 -14.42 -20.32 -9.75
C LEU A 99 -14.20 -19.05 -8.93
N LEU A 100 -12.95 -18.59 -8.83
CA LEU A 100 -12.60 -17.46 -7.97
C LEU A 100 -13.26 -16.16 -8.40
N CYS A 101 -12.89 -15.65 -9.58
CA CYS A 101 -13.45 -14.42 -10.13
C CYS A 101 -13.15 -14.31 -11.63
N VAL A 102 -14.18 -14.40 -12.46
CA VAL A 102 -14.14 -14.13 -13.90
C VAL A 102 -15.22 -13.13 -14.22
N ASN A 103 -14.87 -12.02 -14.88
CA ASN A 103 -15.81 -10.95 -15.21
C ASN A 103 -16.60 -10.41 -14.01
N LYS A 104 -15.97 -10.33 -12.82
CA LYS A 104 -16.55 -9.92 -11.53
C LYS A 104 -17.51 -10.93 -10.89
N GLU A 105 -17.71 -12.07 -11.52
CA GLU A 105 -18.53 -13.16 -11.00
C GLU A 105 -17.63 -14.31 -10.55
N GLY A 106 -18.05 -15.02 -9.51
CA GLY A 106 -17.39 -16.22 -9.02
C GLY A 106 -18.41 -17.10 -8.35
N PHE A 107 -18.13 -18.40 -8.28
CA PHE A 107 -19.04 -19.34 -7.65
C PHE A 107 -18.30 -20.48 -6.97
N VAL A 108 -18.99 -21.09 -6.02
CA VAL A 108 -18.64 -22.39 -5.47
C VAL A 108 -19.85 -23.30 -5.57
N LYS A 109 -19.66 -24.48 -6.18
CA LYS A 109 -20.67 -25.52 -6.28
C LYS A 109 -20.16 -26.78 -5.60
N GLN A 110 -20.98 -27.35 -4.74
CA GLN A 110 -20.73 -28.64 -4.10
C GLN A 110 -21.54 -29.71 -4.84
N TYR A 111 -20.89 -30.78 -5.24
CA TYR A 111 -21.51 -31.95 -5.83
C TYR A 111 -21.26 -33.19 -4.98
N SER A 112 -22.16 -34.17 -5.09
CA SER A 112 -21.86 -35.55 -4.73
C SER A 112 -20.60 -36.05 -5.47
N LYS A 113 -19.89 -37.03 -4.89
CA LYS A 113 -18.64 -37.59 -5.45
C LYS A 113 -18.74 -37.93 -6.95
N ASN A 114 -19.91 -38.42 -7.39
CA ASN A 114 -20.15 -38.85 -8.77
C ASN A 114 -20.75 -37.75 -9.67
N ARG A 115 -20.86 -36.50 -9.20
CA ARG A 115 -21.54 -35.37 -9.88
C ARG A 115 -23.01 -35.61 -10.23
N ASP A 116 -23.64 -36.61 -9.64
CA ASP A 116 -25.04 -36.97 -9.88
C ASP A 116 -26.04 -36.04 -9.19
N ARG A 117 -25.60 -35.39 -8.10
CA ARG A 117 -26.43 -34.46 -7.32
C ARG A 117 -25.67 -33.16 -7.06
N LEU A 118 -26.31 -32.05 -7.40
CA LEU A 118 -25.90 -30.71 -7.01
C LEU A 118 -26.40 -30.45 -5.59
N GLY A 119 -25.47 -30.17 -4.67
CA GLY A 119 -25.77 -29.81 -3.29
C GLY A 119 -25.87 -28.29 -3.16
N LYS A 120 -24.81 -27.69 -2.66
CA LYS A 120 -24.74 -26.25 -2.35
C LYS A 120 -24.26 -25.46 -3.55
N VAL A 121 -24.88 -24.31 -3.83
CA VAL A 121 -24.42 -23.33 -4.83
C VAL A 121 -24.30 -21.99 -4.11
N MET A 122 -23.15 -21.35 -4.24
CA MET A 122 -22.85 -20.06 -3.61
C MET A 122 -22.18 -19.14 -4.62
N ASN A 123 -22.55 -17.86 -4.61
CA ASN A 123 -21.98 -16.85 -5.50
C ASN A 123 -21.05 -15.92 -4.74
N LEU A 124 -20.02 -15.41 -5.42
CA LEU A 124 -19.04 -14.50 -4.85
C LEU A 124 -19.74 -13.22 -4.36
N GLN A 125 -19.53 -12.88 -3.10
CA GLN A 125 -20.08 -11.68 -2.46
C GLN A 125 -19.01 -10.62 -2.23
N ARG A 126 -17.83 -11.04 -1.77
CA ARG A 126 -16.76 -10.14 -1.37
C ARG A 126 -15.40 -10.80 -1.51
N ILE A 127 -14.41 -10.01 -1.87
CA ILE A 127 -13.00 -10.40 -1.76
C ILE A 127 -12.27 -9.35 -0.92
N ALA A 128 -11.44 -9.79 0.02
CA ALA A 128 -10.63 -8.92 0.86
C ALA A 128 -9.21 -9.46 1.00
N VAL A 129 -8.22 -8.59 0.98
CA VAL A 129 -6.85 -8.95 1.36
C VAL A 129 -6.73 -8.83 2.88
N LYS A 130 -6.23 -9.88 3.51
CA LYS A 130 -5.82 -9.89 4.92
C LYS A 130 -4.32 -10.08 5.00
N ASP A 131 -3.76 -9.87 6.18
CA ASP A 131 -2.32 -10.00 6.41
C ASP A 131 -1.85 -11.43 6.10
N GLY A 132 -1.28 -11.62 4.91
CA GLY A 132 -0.69 -12.88 4.44
C GLY A 132 -1.57 -13.78 3.56
N TYR A 133 -2.84 -13.44 3.32
CA TYR A 133 -3.74 -14.23 2.45
C TYR A 133 -4.89 -13.39 1.87
N VAL A 134 -5.54 -13.92 0.83
CA VAL A 134 -6.73 -13.30 0.24
C VAL A 134 -7.95 -14.12 0.66
N GLN A 135 -8.95 -13.48 1.25
CA GLN A 135 -10.20 -14.12 1.64
C GLN A 135 -11.29 -13.79 0.62
N ALA A 136 -11.86 -14.82 0.01
CA ALA A 136 -13.05 -14.71 -0.82
C ALA A 136 -14.27 -15.26 -0.04
N VAL A 137 -15.35 -14.49 0.00
CA VAL A 137 -16.60 -14.84 0.65
C VAL A 137 -17.64 -15.12 -0.42
N TYR A 138 -18.17 -16.34 -0.42
CA TYR A 138 -19.28 -16.76 -1.27
C TYR A 138 -20.51 -16.94 -0.41
N ALA A 139 -21.69 -16.56 -0.88
CA ALA A 139 -22.93 -16.81 -0.17
C ALA A 139 -24.09 -17.04 -1.11
N GLN A 140 -25.08 -17.76 -0.60
CA GLN A 140 -26.41 -17.89 -1.16
C GLN A 140 -27.41 -17.82 -0.01
N LEU A 141 -28.22 -16.77 0.00
CA LEU A 141 -29.21 -16.53 1.04
C LEU A 141 -30.59 -16.87 0.49
N TYR A 142 -31.36 -17.64 1.25
CA TYR A 142 -32.79 -17.86 1.04
C TYR A 142 -33.58 -17.07 2.10
N ARG A 143 -34.91 -17.16 2.04
CA ARG A 143 -35.80 -16.39 2.92
C ARG A 143 -35.55 -16.68 4.40
N ASP A 144 -35.34 -17.95 4.73
CA ASP A 144 -35.29 -18.42 6.13
C ASP A 144 -33.95 -19.05 6.51
N TRP A 145 -33.09 -19.38 5.55
CA TRP A 145 -31.82 -20.06 5.78
C TRP A 145 -30.80 -19.68 4.69
N GLY A 146 -29.51 -19.97 4.90
CA GLY A 146 -28.49 -19.68 3.88
C GLY A 146 -27.20 -20.49 4.01
N TYR A 147 -26.38 -20.39 2.97
CA TYR A 147 -25.02 -20.91 2.97
C TYR A 147 -24.04 -19.76 2.77
N GLN A 148 -22.94 -19.77 3.52
CA GLN A 148 -21.81 -18.88 3.30
C GLN A 148 -20.51 -19.67 3.36
N MET A 149 -19.62 -19.49 2.39
CA MET A 149 -18.29 -20.06 2.39
C MET A 149 -17.24 -18.96 2.47
N ASN A 150 -16.39 -19.04 3.50
CA ASN A 150 -15.17 -18.25 3.61
C ASN A 150 -14.01 -19.09 3.08
N LEU A 151 -13.49 -18.69 1.93
CA LEU A 151 -12.38 -19.33 1.25
C LEU A 151 -11.11 -18.49 1.45
N ASP A 152 -10.18 -19.00 2.26
CA ASP A 152 -8.88 -18.38 2.47
C ASP A 152 -7.88 -18.91 1.42
N ILE A 153 -7.37 -18.00 0.60
CA ILE A 153 -6.48 -18.30 -0.51
C ILE A 153 -5.06 -17.92 -0.10
N MET A 154 -4.20 -18.91 0.05
CA MET A 154 -2.81 -18.76 0.47
C MET A 154 -1.84 -19.00 -0.69
N CYS A 155 -0.60 -18.54 -0.52
CA CYS A 155 0.47 -18.76 -1.48
C CYS A 155 0.78 -20.25 -1.63
N GLY A 156 0.71 -20.75 -2.88
CA GLY A 156 1.06 -22.11 -3.27
C GLY A 156 2.22 -22.15 -4.27
N THR A 157 2.62 -23.36 -4.65
CA THR A 157 3.69 -23.61 -5.63
C THR A 157 3.19 -23.55 -7.08
N GLU A 158 1.94 -23.91 -7.30
CA GLU A 158 1.32 -24.06 -8.62
C GLU A 158 0.25 -23.01 -8.89
N MET A 159 -0.01 -22.70 -10.17
CA MET A 159 -1.05 -21.73 -10.54
C MET A 159 -2.46 -22.26 -10.31
N GLU A 160 -2.64 -23.57 -10.45
CA GLU A 160 -3.89 -24.26 -10.18
C GLU A 160 -4.19 -24.24 -8.67
N MET A 161 -5.48 -24.21 -8.32
CA MET A 161 -5.89 -24.30 -6.92
C MET A 161 -5.75 -25.74 -6.45
N ALA A 162 -5.12 -25.95 -5.31
CA ALA A 162 -5.04 -27.26 -4.67
C ALA A 162 -5.36 -27.15 -3.17
N TRP A 163 -5.86 -28.24 -2.61
CA TRP A 163 -5.95 -28.36 -1.16
C TRP A 163 -4.56 -28.45 -0.52
N PRO A 164 -4.39 -27.98 0.73
CA PRO A 164 -3.12 -28.11 1.45
C PRO A 164 -2.67 -29.57 1.71
N SER A 165 -3.60 -30.52 1.72
CA SER A 165 -3.34 -31.94 1.97
C SER A 165 -4.33 -32.84 1.24
N GLU A 166 -3.98 -34.11 1.02
CA GLU A 166 -4.86 -35.09 0.35
C GLU A 166 -6.13 -35.41 1.15
N ASN A 167 -6.04 -35.37 2.48
CA ASN A 167 -7.17 -35.61 3.40
C ASN A 167 -7.75 -34.31 3.94
N TYR A 168 -7.81 -33.27 3.10
CA TYR A 168 -8.32 -31.98 3.52
C TYR A 168 -9.83 -32.03 3.83
N GLU A 169 -10.21 -31.36 4.92
CA GLU A 169 -11.58 -31.30 5.42
C GLU A 169 -12.05 -29.83 5.46
N VAL A 170 -13.13 -29.53 4.74
CA VAL A 170 -13.82 -28.25 4.78
C VAL A 170 -14.61 -28.19 6.09
N LYS A 171 -14.34 -27.19 6.93
CA LYS A 171 -15.00 -27.08 8.23
C LYS A 171 -16.36 -26.41 8.05
N SER A 172 -17.43 -27.04 8.52
CA SER A 172 -18.76 -26.43 8.55
C SER A 172 -19.21 -26.15 9.97
N PHE A 173 -19.90 -25.02 10.16
CA PHE A 173 -20.55 -24.66 11.40
C PHE A 173 -21.90 -24.01 11.11
N TYR A 174 -22.92 -24.37 11.88
CA TYR A 174 -24.24 -23.77 11.76
C TYR A 174 -24.41 -22.69 12.83
N SER A 175 -24.93 -21.53 12.43
CA SER A 175 -25.26 -20.44 13.34
C SER A 175 -26.77 -20.38 13.52
N GLU A 176 -27.24 -20.70 14.73
CA GLU A 176 -28.67 -20.65 15.08
C GLU A 176 -29.24 -19.23 14.96
N ASP A 177 -28.47 -18.21 15.37
CA ASP A 177 -28.92 -16.81 15.38
C ASP A 177 -29.26 -16.28 13.98
N SER A 178 -28.53 -16.73 12.96
CA SER A 178 -28.68 -16.25 11.58
C SER A 178 -29.33 -17.27 10.65
N ASN A 179 -29.50 -18.52 11.11
CA ASN A 179 -29.90 -19.67 10.28
C ASN A 179 -29.01 -19.82 9.03
N ILE A 180 -27.71 -19.58 9.19
CA ILE A 180 -26.72 -19.70 8.11
C ILE A 180 -25.73 -20.80 8.47
N GLN A 181 -25.50 -21.71 7.53
CA GLN A 181 -24.39 -22.65 7.60
C GLN A 181 -23.16 -22.01 6.95
N PHE A 182 -22.11 -21.86 7.75
CA PHE A 182 -20.84 -21.31 7.33
C PHE A 182 -19.85 -22.43 7.04
N LEU A 183 -19.10 -22.28 5.95
CA LEU A 183 -18.07 -23.22 5.51
C LEU A 183 -16.74 -22.48 5.45
N ASN A 184 -15.72 -23.00 6.13
CA ASN A 184 -14.37 -22.45 6.09
C ASN A 184 -13.46 -23.42 5.36
N ALA A 185 -12.82 -22.94 4.30
CA ALA A 185 -11.85 -23.71 3.54
C ALA A 185 -10.62 -22.87 3.21
N THR A 186 -9.50 -23.56 2.99
CA THR A 186 -8.21 -22.96 2.67
C THR A 186 -7.67 -23.61 1.41
N VAL A 187 -7.29 -22.81 0.42
CA VAL A 187 -6.70 -23.30 -0.84
C VAL A 187 -5.34 -22.66 -1.09
N LEU A 188 -4.47 -23.39 -1.79
CA LEU A 188 -3.15 -22.92 -2.19
C LEU A 188 -3.13 -22.58 -3.67
N THR A 189 -2.60 -21.41 -4.03
CA THR A 189 -2.31 -21.04 -5.42
C THR A 189 -1.18 -20.02 -5.49
N LYS A 190 -0.35 -20.12 -6.53
CA LYS A 190 0.75 -19.20 -6.83
C LYS A 190 0.27 -17.80 -7.18
N ALA A 191 -0.98 -17.65 -7.62
CA ALA A 191 -1.55 -16.35 -7.99
C ALA A 191 -1.62 -15.36 -6.81
N VAL A 192 -1.68 -15.87 -5.57
CA VAL A 192 -1.76 -15.07 -4.33
C VAL A 192 -0.42 -15.05 -3.59
N CYS A 193 0.64 -15.59 -4.18
CA CYS A 193 1.96 -15.44 -3.60
C CYS A 193 2.36 -13.97 -3.61
N PRO A 194 2.85 -13.43 -2.48
CA PRO A 194 3.48 -12.14 -2.52
C PRO A 194 4.56 -12.26 -3.59
N VAL A 195 4.53 -11.34 -4.57
CA VAL A 195 5.70 -11.13 -5.41
C VAL A 195 6.77 -10.78 -4.39
N GLN A 196 7.62 -11.75 -4.04
CA GLN A 196 8.76 -11.44 -3.20
C GLN A 196 9.40 -10.26 -3.92
N PRO A 197 9.52 -9.09 -3.28
CA PRO A 197 10.35 -8.05 -3.85
C PRO A 197 11.71 -8.71 -3.91
N SER A 198 12.12 -9.14 -5.09
CA SER A 198 13.41 -9.78 -5.33
C SER A 198 14.47 -8.86 -4.74
N GLY A 199 14.93 -9.15 -3.52
CA GLY A 199 15.96 -8.43 -2.77
C GLY A 199 15.98 -6.91 -2.94
N GLY A 200 14.83 -6.25 -2.98
CA GLY A 200 14.73 -4.86 -3.32
C GLY A 200 13.70 -4.20 -2.45
N SER A 201 14.13 -3.69 -1.30
CA SER A 201 13.63 -2.40 -0.83
C SER A 201 13.40 -1.55 -2.07
N ARG A 202 12.32 -0.76 -2.13
CA ARG A 202 12.31 0.39 -3.04
C ARG A 202 13.38 1.38 -2.57
N ALA A 203 14.65 0.96 -2.54
CA ALA A 203 15.79 1.80 -2.72
C ALA A 203 15.59 2.35 -4.12
N CYS A 204 14.88 3.48 -4.17
CA CYS A 204 15.30 4.65 -4.92
C CYS A 204 16.46 4.26 -5.85
N GLY A 205 16.15 3.80 -7.08
CA GLY A 205 17.14 3.27 -8.01
C GLY A 205 18.26 4.30 -8.24
N GLY A 206 19.36 3.93 -8.91
CA GLY A 206 20.52 4.84 -9.07
C GLY A 206 20.17 6.28 -9.46
N GLY A 207 19.14 6.46 -10.29
CA GLY A 207 18.59 7.79 -10.62
C GLY A 207 17.99 8.56 -9.45
N CYS A 208 17.24 7.90 -8.56
CA CYS A 208 16.65 8.54 -7.38
C CYS A 208 17.74 8.87 -6.33
N ALA A 209 18.76 8.02 -6.16
CA ALA A 209 19.92 8.35 -5.32
C ALA A 209 20.68 9.58 -5.85
N PHE A 210 20.87 9.66 -7.17
CA PHE A 210 21.47 10.83 -7.81
C PHE A 210 20.66 12.11 -7.60
N VAL A 211 19.33 12.03 -7.76
CA VAL A 211 18.42 13.17 -7.53
C VAL A 211 18.53 13.67 -6.09
N VAL A 212 18.53 12.78 -5.09
CA VAL A 212 18.67 13.17 -3.68
C VAL A 212 20.02 13.85 -3.43
N ILE A 213 21.13 13.27 -3.91
CA ILE A 213 22.47 13.84 -3.74
C ILE A 213 22.57 15.21 -4.42
N PHE A 214 22.02 15.36 -5.61
CA PHE A 214 22.01 16.61 -6.37
C PHE A 214 21.26 17.71 -5.62
N PHE A 215 20.03 17.45 -5.15
CA PHE A 215 19.25 18.47 -4.44
C PHE A 215 19.86 18.83 -3.08
N VAL A 216 20.41 17.86 -2.34
CA VAL A 216 21.07 18.12 -1.05
C VAL A 216 22.34 18.93 -1.25
N SER A 217 23.18 18.59 -2.22
CA SER A 217 24.40 19.35 -2.51
C SER A 217 24.10 20.77 -3.00
N LEU A 218 23.07 20.95 -3.84
CA LEU A 218 22.60 22.26 -4.27
C LEU A 218 22.12 23.12 -3.07
N ALA A 219 21.34 22.54 -2.16
CA ALA A 219 20.86 23.24 -0.98
C ALA A 219 22.01 23.69 -0.06
N VAL A 220 22.98 22.81 0.20
CA VAL A 220 24.16 23.14 1.02
C VAL A 220 24.98 24.24 0.34
N TYR A 221 25.19 24.16 -0.97
CA TYR A 221 25.91 25.19 -1.72
C TYR A 221 25.27 26.57 -1.58
N VAL A 222 23.93 26.68 -1.74
CA VAL A 222 23.21 27.95 -1.59
C VAL A 222 23.30 28.47 -0.15
N ILE A 223 23.12 27.61 0.86
CA ILE A 223 23.16 28.04 2.26
C ILE A 223 24.54 28.57 2.65
N VAL A 224 25.61 27.84 2.31
CA VAL A 224 26.99 28.22 2.67
C VAL A 224 27.38 29.54 2.01
N THR A 225 27.05 29.71 0.73
CA THR A 225 27.39 30.93 -0.02
C THR A 225 26.62 32.14 0.48
N VAL A 226 25.31 32.01 0.69
CA VAL A 226 24.46 33.06 1.28
C VAL A 226 24.99 33.46 2.65
N LEU A 227 25.34 32.49 3.51
CA LEU A 227 25.86 32.77 4.84
C LEU A 227 27.22 33.47 4.80
N TRP A 228 28.12 33.06 3.90
CA TRP A 228 29.43 33.67 3.72
C TRP A 228 29.33 35.14 3.25
N TYR A 229 28.53 35.41 2.22
CA TYR A 229 28.33 36.77 1.71
C TYR A 229 27.59 37.67 2.70
N TYR A 230 26.62 37.12 3.44
CA TYR A 230 25.89 37.84 4.47
C TYR A 230 26.80 38.22 5.65
N LEU A 231 27.59 37.28 6.17
CA LEU A 231 28.42 37.51 7.36
C LEU A 231 29.69 38.32 7.08
N ARG A 232 30.36 38.12 5.93
CA ARG A 232 31.61 38.82 5.62
C ARG A 232 31.44 40.13 4.84
N GLN A 233 30.47 40.22 3.94
CA GLN A 233 30.35 41.38 3.04
C GLN A 233 29.16 42.29 3.36
N GLY A 234 28.25 41.86 4.23
CA GLY A 234 27.07 42.66 4.62
C GLY A 234 26.12 42.99 3.45
N LYS A 235 26.30 42.34 2.29
CA LYS A 235 25.45 42.50 1.12
C LYS A 235 24.03 42.02 1.43
N ARG A 236 23.04 42.63 0.76
CA ARG A 236 21.61 42.33 0.93
C ARG A 236 20.92 42.22 -0.42
N GLY A 237 19.90 41.38 -0.50
CA GLY A 237 19.07 41.24 -1.70
C GLY A 237 19.63 40.24 -2.73
N LYS A 238 19.38 40.50 -4.02
CA LYS A 238 19.68 39.59 -5.14
C LYS A 238 21.17 39.30 -5.33
N GLU A 239 22.06 40.10 -4.72
CA GLU A 239 23.52 39.89 -4.75
C GLU A 239 24.02 38.80 -3.79
N LEU A 240 23.16 38.19 -2.96
CA LEU A 240 23.57 37.09 -2.09
C LEU A 240 23.75 35.76 -2.81
N LEU A 241 23.16 35.60 -4.00
CA LEU A 241 23.25 34.36 -4.75
C LEU A 241 24.62 34.29 -5.44
N PRO A 242 25.36 33.18 -5.28
CA PRO A 242 26.57 32.96 -6.05
C PRO A 242 26.20 32.78 -7.53
N HIS A 243 26.92 33.47 -8.43
CA HIS A 243 26.72 33.41 -9.89
C HIS A 243 25.27 33.68 -10.33
N PRO A 244 24.76 34.93 -10.22
CA PRO A 244 23.38 35.26 -10.56
C PRO A 244 23.02 34.99 -12.02
N GLU A 245 24.00 35.06 -12.93
CA GLU A 245 23.83 34.73 -14.36
C GLU A 245 23.42 33.27 -14.54
N PHE A 246 24.07 32.34 -13.83
CA PHE A 246 23.70 30.93 -13.87
C PHE A 246 22.26 30.67 -13.40
N TRP A 247 21.83 31.33 -12.31
CA TRP A 247 20.48 31.18 -11.79
C TRP A 247 19.41 31.84 -12.68
N ALA A 248 19.78 32.87 -13.43
CA ALA A 248 18.93 33.48 -14.45
C ALA A 248 18.70 32.54 -15.64
N ASP A 249 19.72 31.76 -16.00
CA ASP A 249 19.69 30.83 -17.14
C ASP A 249 19.15 29.43 -16.79
N PHE A 250 19.19 29.06 -15.51
CA PHE A 250 18.67 27.78 -15.00
C PHE A 250 17.23 27.41 -15.47
N PRO A 251 16.22 28.30 -15.44
CA PRO A 251 14.89 27.96 -15.95
C PRO A 251 14.87 27.65 -17.45
N TYR A 252 15.75 28.27 -18.24
CA TYR A 252 15.89 27.96 -19.66
C TYR A 252 16.51 26.57 -19.86
N LEU A 253 17.55 26.24 -19.10
CA LEU A 253 18.19 24.92 -19.10
C LEU A 253 17.20 23.79 -18.71
N LEU A 254 16.33 24.03 -17.73
CA LEU A 254 15.26 23.09 -17.36
C LEU A 254 14.24 22.88 -18.48
N LYS A 255 13.83 23.97 -19.15
CA LYS A 255 12.90 23.91 -20.28
C LYS A 255 13.47 23.06 -21.40
N ASP A 256 14.73 23.27 -21.75
CA ASP A 256 15.40 22.52 -22.82
C ASP A 256 15.57 21.03 -22.45
N GLY A 257 15.89 20.73 -21.19
CA GLY A 257 15.92 19.36 -20.68
C GLY A 257 14.56 18.65 -20.77
N VAL A 258 13.47 19.33 -20.40
CA VAL A 258 12.11 18.77 -20.50
C VAL A 258 11.71 18.54 -21.95
N VAL A 259 11.99 19.48 -22.85
CA VAL A 259 11.70 19.32 -24.28
C VAL A 259 12.50 18.16 -24.87
N TYR A 260 13.78 18.03 -24.52
CA TYR A 260 14.61 16.92 -24.99
C TYR A 260 14.06 15.56 -24.55
N VAL A 261 13.74 15.41 -23.25
CA VAL A 261 13.19 14.17 -22.70
C VAL A 261 11.82 13.87 -23.31
N TYR A 262 10.95 14.87 -23.44
CA TYR A 262 9.63 14.73 -24.03
C TYR A 262 9.69 14.24 -25.48
N THR A 263 10.54 14.85 -26.30
CA THR A 263 10.73 14.49 -27.71
C THR A 263 11.28 13.08 -27.84
N LYS A 264 12.24 12.67 -27.00
CA LYS A 264 12.79 11.30 -27.00
C LYS A 264 11.75 10.26 -26.56
N ILE A 265 10.96 10.53 -25.53
CA ILE A 265 9.89 9.63 -25.07
C ILE A 265 8.80 9.49 -26.15
N ARG A 266 8.42 10.58 -26.80
CA ARG A 266 7.46 10.56 -27.92
C ARG A 266 7.94 9.70 -29.09
N LEU A 267 9.23 9.75 -29.42
CA LEU A 267 9.83 8.91 -30.47
C LEU A 267 9.83 7.42 -30.11
N CYS A 268 10.06 7.08 -28.84
CA CYS A 268 10.06 5.68 -28.39
C CYS A 268 8.64 5.04 -28.31
N ILE A 269 7.59 5.84 -28.15
CA ILE A 269 6.20 5.36 -27.99
C ILE A 269 5.48 5.23 -29.36
N GLY A 270 6.17 5.44 -30.48
CA GLY A 270 5.61 5.17 -31.82
C GLY A 270 4.52 6.14 -32.27
N TRP A 271 4.39 7.31 -31.63
CA TRP A 271 3.58 8.40 -32.16
C TRP A 271 4.35 9.11 -33.26
N GLY A 272 4.21 8.62 -34.49
CA GLY A 272 4.70 9.27 -35.69
C GLY A 272 4.14 10.70 -35.81
N GLY A 273 5.04 11.67 -35.86
CA GLY A 273 4.73 13.08 -36.01
C GLY A 273 5.98 13.94 -36.12
N SER A 274 6.52 14.01 -37.34
CA SER A 274 7.39 15.05 -37.92
C SER A 274 8.51 15.66 -37.06
N THR A 275 9.73 15.31 -37.46
CA THR A 275 11.02 15.97 -37.23
C THR A 275 10.92 17.49 -37.09
N THR A 276 11.21 18.03 -35.91
CA THR A 276 11.59 19.44 -35.77
C THR A 276 13.10 19.53 -35.57
N GLN A 277 13.75 20.22 -36.52
CA GLN A 277 15.16 20.59 -36.52
C GLN A 277 15.53 21.38 -35.25
N TYR A 278 16.56 20.92 -34.54
CA TYR A 278 17.27 21.70 -33.50
C TYR A 278 18.75 21.89 -33.87
N GLU A 279 19.12 21.77 -35.15
CA GLU A 279 20.53 21.83 -35.60
C GLU A 279 21.01 23.19 -36.13
N GLN A 280 20.30 24.29 -35.90
CA GLN A 280 20.81 25.61 -36.28
C GLN A 280 20.44 26.67 -35.25
N MET A 281 21.26 26.80 -34.20
CA MET A 281 21.56 28.03 -33.46
C MET A 281 22.75 27.79 -32.54
#